data_AF-A0A524GJ47-F1
#
_entry.id   AF-A0A524GJ47-F1
#
_cell.length_a   1.000
_cell.length_b   1.000
_cell.length_c   1.000
_cell.angle_alpha   90.00
_cell.angle_beta   90.00
_cell.angle_gamma   90.00
#
_symmetry.space_group_name_H-M   'P 1'
#
loop_
_entity.id
_entity.type
_entity.pdbx_description
1 polymer ?
#
loop_
_entity_poly.entity_id
_entity_poly.type
_entity_poly.pdbx_seq_one_letter_code
_entity_poly.pdbx_strand_id
1 'polypeptide(L)'
;MTAKKKTIKVALTTLGCKVNQFESASFLSGLEERSAEIVPFSHKADVYIINTCAVTGKAGGQSRQMIRRALKTNSKARLIVTGCYAQVATQKVLEIGDWSVCIVGNGYKHRLVDIALSEKHCDLEMHMGDIGSKKEICPLPVQHFPEGRTRAFLKIQDGCNNFCSYCIVPYARGRSRSLPVDAALQQISVFA
;
A
#
# COMPACT_ATOMS: atom_id res chain seq x y z
N MET A 1 -15.69 12.36 -31.79
CA MET A 1 -16.24 11.43 -30.78
C MET A 1 -15.11 11.04 -29.84
N THR A 2 -14.93 11.77 -28.75
CA THR A 2 -13.93 11.46 -27.72
C THR A 2 -14.38 10.22 -26.96
N ALA A 3 -13.63 9.12 -27.07
CA ALA A 3 -13.89 7.92 -26.29
C ALA A 3 -13.92 8.29 -24.80
N LYS A 4 -15.06 8.08 -24.12
CA LYS A 4 -15.14 8.23 -22.67
C LYS A 4 -14.10 7.30 -22.05
N LYS A 5 -13.03 7.87 -21.49
CA LYS A 5 -12.01 7.13 -20.76
C LYS A 5 -12.73 6.36 -19.64
N LYS A 6 -12.65 5.03 -19.66
CA LYS A 6 -13.32 4.17 -18.67
C LYS A 6 -12.79 4.54 -17.28
N THR A 7 -13.68 4.96 -16.39
CA THR A 7 -13.33 5.19 -14.97
C THR A 7 -12.94 3.85 -14.33
N ILE A 8 -11.73 3.77 -13.77
CA ILE A 8 -11.21 2.56 -13.14
C ILE A 8 -11.74 2.50 -11.70
N LYS A 9 -12.41 1.41 -11.33
CA LYS A 9 -12.89 1.18 -9.96
C LYS A 9 -11.81 0.55 -9.11
N VAL A 10 -11.51 1.15 -7.97
CA VAL A 10 -10.44 0.73 -7.07
C VAL A 10 -10.98 0.48 -5.66
N ALA A 11 -10.73 -0.71 -5.14
CA ALA A 11 -11.07 -1.10 -3.78
C ALA A 11 -9.78 -1.18 -2.93
N LEU A 12 -9.67 -0.31 -1.92
CA LEU A 12 -8.51 -0.30 -1.02
C LEU A 12 -8.90 -0.79 0.37
N THR A 13 -8.08 -1.65 0.97
CA THR A 13 -8.17 -1.98 2.39
C THR A 13 -6.82 -1.82 3.09
N THR A 14 -6.89 -1.24 4.29
CA THR A 14 -5.71 -0.97 5.12
C THR A 14 -5.78 -1.83 6.38
N LEU A 15 -4.73 -2.61 6.62
CA LEU A 15 -4.56 -3.37 7.84
C LEU A 15 -3.43 -2.77 8.67
N GLY A 16 -3.50 -2.92 9.99
CA GLY A 16 -2.38 -2.62 10.88
C GLY A 16 -2.36 -1.19 11.43
N CYS A 17 -1.19 -0.55 11.36
CA CYS A 17 -0.84 0.60 12.19
C CYS A 17 -1.08 1.97 11.52
N LYS A 18 -0.79 3.05 12.26
CA LYS A 18 -0.87 4.44 11.78
C LYS A 18 -0.01 4.70 10.55
N VAL A 19 1.13 4.03 10.41
CA VAL A 19 2.00 4.13 9.23
C VAL A 19 1.27 3.62 7.99
N ASN A 20 0.63 2.46 8.07
CA ASN A 20 -0.16 1.92 6.95
C ASN A 20 -1.35 2.82 6.61
N GLN A 21 -1.96 3.47 7.61
CA GLN A 21 -3.06 4.43 7.40
C GLN A 21 -2.57 5.68 6.65
N PHE A 22 -1.40 6.22 7.02
CA PHE A 22 -0.77 7.32 6.28
C PHE A 22 -0.46 6.95 4.83
N GLU A 23 0.17 5.80 4.61
CA GLU A 23 0.50 5.31 3.26
C GLU A 23 -0.76 5.12 2.41
N SER A 24 -1.83 4.60 3.02
CA SER A 24 -3.10 4.40 2.30
C SER A 24 -3.80 5.71 1.96
N ALA A 25 -3.70 6.72 2.82
CA ALA A 25 -4.18 8.07 2.49
C ALA A 25 -3.43 8.68 1.30
N SER A 26 -2.11 8.43 1.21
CA SER A 26 -1.32 8.83 0.03
C SER A 26 -1.76 8.10 -1.24
N PHE A 27 -2.03 6.80 -1.15
CA PHE A 27 -2.54 6.05 -2.29
C PHE A 27 -3.91 6.57 -2.75
N LEU A 28 -4.82 6.85 -1.82
CA LEU A 28 -6.13 7.44 -2.13
C LEU A 28 -5.99 8.80 -2.80
N SER A 29 -5.16 9.69 -2.25
CA SER A 29 -4.88 11.01 -2.84
C SER A 29 -4.42 10.89 -4.30
N GLY A 30 -3.44 10.01 -4.57
CA GLY A 30 -2.96 9.82 -5.94
C GLY A 30 -3.96 9.13 -6.87
N LEU A 31 -4.82 8.24 -6.37
CA LEU A 31 -5.88 7.61 -7.14
C LEU A 31 -6.97 8.61 -7.54
N GLU A 32 -7.37 9.48 -6.62
CA GLU A 32 -8.36 10.54 -6.84
C GLU A 32 -7.84 11.60 -7.82
N GLU A 33 -6.58 12.01 -7.68
CA GLU A 33 -5.89 12.89 -8.66
C GLU A 33 -5.88 12.31 -10.08
N ARG A 34 -5.97 10.98 -10.22
CA ARG A 34 -6.05 10.27 -11.51
C ARG A 34 -7.47 9.88 -11.89
N SER A 35 -8.47 10.42 -11.20
CA SER A 35 -9.90 10.19 -11.43
C SER A 35 -10.34 8.73 -11.36
N ALA A 36 -9.69 7.94 -10.49
CA ALA A 36 -10.16 6.59 -10.16
C ALA A 36 -11.38 6.66 -9.22
N GLU A 37 -12.34 5.75 -9.40
CA GLU A 37 -13.51 5.65 -8.53
C GLU A 37 -13.19 4.73 -7.35
N ILE A 38 -13.13 5.29 -6.14
CA ILE A 38 -12.92 4.50 -4.93
C ILE A 38 -14.24 3.85 -4.51
N VAL A 39 -14.25 2.52 -4.46
CA VAL A 39 -15.43 1.73 -4.08
C VAL A 39 -15.19 0.94 -2.79
N PRO A 40 -16.25 0.62 -2.01
CA PRO A 40 -16.11 -0.26 -0.86
C PRO A 40 -15.44 -1.58 -1.23
N PHE A 41 -14.57 -2.09 -0.34
CA PHE A 41 -13.82 -3.32 -0.62
C PHE A 41 -14.70 -4.57 -0.83
N SER A 42 -15.96 -4.52 -0.39
CA SER A 42 -16.97 -5.56 -0.64
C SER A 42 -17.53 -5.55 -2.06
N HIS A 43 -17.37 -4.46 -2.81
CA HIS A 43 -17.92 -4.30 -4.15
C HIS A 43 -16.93 -4.82 -5.20
N LYS A 44 -17.45 -5.16 -6.40
CA LYS A 44 -16.60 -5.50 -7.54
C LYS A 44 -15.82 -4.27 -8.01
N ALA A 45 -14.50 -4.32 -7.88
CA ALA A 45 -13.55 -3.35 -8.42
C ALA A 45 -12.74 -3.93 -9.59
N ASP A 46 -12.18 -3.06 -10.44
CA ASP A 46 -11.20 -3.43 -11.46
C ASP A 46 -9.81 -3.67 -10.83
N VAL A 47 -9.50 -2.98 -9.73
CA VAL A 47 -8.24 -3.10 -8.97
C VAL A 47 -8.53 -3.24 -7.48
N TYR A 48 -7.86 -4.18 -6.81
CA TYR A 48 -7.86 -4.28 -5.35
C TYR A 48 -6.47 -3.96 -4.80
N ILE A 49 -6.39 -3.05 -3.85
CA ILE A 49 -5.15 -2.73 -3.12
C ILE A 49 -5.30 -3.19 -1.68
N ILE A 50 -4.37 -4.04 -1.22
CA ILE A 50 -4.33 -4.53 0.15
C ILE A 50 -3.03 -4.07 0.81
N ASN A 51 -3.13 -3.09 1.72
CA ASN A 51 -1.99 -2.66 2.53
C ASN A 51 -1.91 -3.51 3.80
N THR A 52 -1.06 -4.54 3.73
CA THR A 52 -0.97 -5.64 4.69
C THR A 52 -0.15 -5.32 5.94
N CYS A 53 -0.37 -6.12 6.98
CA CYS A 53 0.31 -5.99 8.27
C CYS A 53 0.87 -7.32 8.75
N ALA A 54 2.06 -7.28 9.38
CA ALA A 54 2.77 -8.47 9.84
C ALA A 54 3.26 -8.38 11.30
N VAL A 55 2.88 -7.34 12.06
CA VAL A 55 3.37 -7.18 13.45
C VAL A 55 2.91 -8.30 14.39
N THR A 56 1.81 -8.98 14.06
CA THR A 56 1.33 -10.14 14.81
C THR A 56 0.91 -11.26 13.86
N GLY A 57 0.91 -12.51 14.33
CA GLY A 57 0.42 -13.65 13.55
C GLY A 57 -1.05 -13.47 13.12
N LYS A 58 -1.88 -12.88 13.99
CA LYS A 58 -3.28 -12.53 13.69
C LYS A 58 -3.37 -11.52 12.53
N ALA A 59 -2.53 -10.48 12.53
CA ALA A 59 -2.49 -9.50 11.45
C ALA A 59 -2.07 -10.13 10.11
N GLY A 60 -1.12 -11.07 10.13
CA GLY A 60 -0.75 -11.85 8.95
C GLY A 60 -1.90 -12.73 8.46
N GLY A 61 -2.65 -13.36 9.38
CA GLY A 61 -3.86 -14.12 9.06
C GLY A 61 -4.95 -13.28 8.39
N GLN A 62 -5.23 -12.08 8.92
CA GLN A 62 -6.16 -11.12 8.34
C GLN A 62 -5.69 -10.66 6.95
N SER A 63 -4.38 -10.45 6.75
CA SER A 63 -3.82 -10.08 5.44
C SER A 63 -4.11 -11.16 4.39
N ARG A 64 -3.89 -12.44 4.72
CA ARG A 64 -4.24 -13.56 3.82
C ARG A 64 -5.75 -13.66 3.58
N GLN A 65 -6.57 -13.41 4.60
CA GLN A 65 -8.04 -13.43 4.46
C GLN A 65 -8.52 -12.36 3.47
N MET A 66 -7.97 -11.14 3.56
CA MET A 66 -8.33 -10.06 2.64
C MET A 66 -7.92 -10.35 1.20
N ILE A 67 -6.75 -10.97 1.00
CA ILE A 67 -6.30 -11.44 -0.32
C ILE A 67 -7.34 -12.41 -0.91
N ARG A 68 -7.69 -13.48 -0.18
CA ARG A 68 -8.70 -14.45 -0.63
C ARG A 68 -10.06 -13.82 -0.91
N ARG A 69 -10.46 -12.83 -0.10
CA ARG A 69 -11.72 -12.11 -0.28
C ARG A 69 -11.74 -11.32 -1.59
N ALA A 70 -10.68 -10.59 -1.92
CA ALA A 70 -10.58 -9.85 -3.18
C ALA A 70 -10.77 -10.78 -4.38
N LEU A 71 -10.07 -11.92 -4.35
CA LEU A 71 -10.06 -12.91 -5.42
C LEU A 71 -11.40 -13.62 -5.60
N LYS A 72 -12.10 -13.91 -4.49
CA LYS A 72 -13.47 -14.43 -4.53
C LYS A 72 -14.44 -13.41 -5.10
N THR A 73 -14.22 -12.11 -4.84
CA THR A 73 -15.14 -11.04 -5.25
C THR A 73 -15.00 -10.74 -6.75
N ASN A 74 -13.76 -10.67 -7.26
CA ASN A 74 -13.48 -10.56 -8.68
C ASN A 74 -12.09 -11.15 -9.01
N SER A 75 -12.07 -12.36 -9.55
CA SER A 75 -10.83 -13.05 -9.95
C SER A 75 -10.13 -12.44 -11.18
N LYS A 76 -10.82 -11.58 -11.94
CA LYS A 76 -10.26 -10.88 -13.11
C LYS A 76 -9.69 -9.51 -12.76
N ALA A 77 -9.86 -9.05 -11.52
CA ALA A 77 -9.32 -7.76 -11.09
C ALA A 77 -7.80 -7.85 -10.92
N ARG A 78 -7.10 -6.74 -11.13
CA ARG A 78 -5.69 -6.65 -10.72
C ARG A 78 -5.63 -6.62 -9.20
N LEU A 79 -4.84 -7.52 -8.61
CA LEU A 79 -4.60 -7.53 -7.17
C LEU A 79 -3.23 -6.92 -6.86
N ILE A 80 -3.20 -5.83 -6.11
CA ILE A 80 -1.98 -5.24 -5.55
C ILE A 80 -1.88 -5.58 -4.07
N VAL A 81 -0.78 -6.22 -3.69
CA VAL A 81 -0.47 -6.53 -2.29
C VAL A 81 0.77 -5.75 -1.88
N THR A 82 0.63 -4.89 -0.87
CA THR A 82 1.73 -4.08 -0.32
C THR A 82 1.75 -4.16 1.21
N GLY A 83 2.72 -3.52 1.86
CA GLY A 83 2.80 -3.47 3.32
C GLY A 83 3.78 -4.50 3.92
N CYS A 84 3.76 -4.61 5.25
CA CYS A 84 4.78 -5.40 5.97
C CYS A 84 4.70 -6.90 5.66
N TYR A 85 3.51 -7.47 5.53
CA TYR A 85 3.35 -8.90 5.25
C TYR A 85 3.78 -9.23 3.83
N ALA A 86 3.41 -8.40 2.86
CA ALA A 86 3.86 -8.50 1.48
C ALA A 86 5.39 -8.50 1.36
N GLN A 87 6.09 -7.73 2.21
CA GLN A 87 7.54 -7.65 2.20
C GLN A 87 8.23 -8.88 2.79
N VAL A 88 7.79 -9.36 3.96
CA VAL A 88 8.51 -10.41 4.71
C VAL A 88 8.00 -11.82 4.44
N ALA A 89 6.80 -11.95 3.86
CA ALA A 89 6.14 -13.23 3.61
C ALA A 89 5.68 -13.33 2.15
N THR A 90 6.47 -12.78 1.21
CA THR A 90 6.19 -12.77 -0.23
C THR A 90 5.78 -14.14 -0.75
N GLN A 91 6.54 -15.19 -0.42
CA GLN A 91 6.26 -16.55 -0.88
C GLN A 91 4.87 -17.02 -0.44
N LYS A 92 4.48 -16.72 0.80
CA LYS A 92 3.14 -17.03 1.32
C LYS A 92 2.03 -16.22 0.66
N VAL A 93 2.33 -15.09 0.02
CA VAL A 93 1.35 -14.34 -0.79
C VAL A 93 1.16 -15.02 -2.13
N LEU A 94 2.25 -15.45 -2.77
CA LEU A 94 2.24 -16.16 -4.06
C LEU A 94 1.54 -17.51 -3.95
N GLU A 95 1.73 -18.24 -2.85
CA GLU A 95 1.09 -19.54 -2.59
C GLU A 95 -0.43 -19.47 -2.38
N ILE A 96 -1.03 -18.28 -2.22
CA ILE A 96 -2.47 -18.21 -1.96
C ILE A 96 -3.24 -18.66 -3.22
N GLY A 97 -2.67 -18.52 -4.42
CA GLY A 97 -3.16 -19.12 -5.67
C GLY A 97 -2.68 -18.45 -6.96
N ASP A 98 -3.13 -18.99 -8.10
CA ASP A 98 -2.65 -18.67 -9.45
C ASP A 98 -3.43 -17.50 -10.08
N TRP A 99 -3.00 -16.27 -9.82
CA TRP A 99 -3.66 -15.06 -10.34
C TRP A 99 -2.71 -13.89 -10.57
N SER A 100 -3.20 -12.92 -11.33
CA SER A 100 -2.67 -11.57 -11.54
C SER A 100 -2.41 -10.81 -10.22
N VAL A 101 -1.27 -11.08 -9.59
CA VAL A 101 -0.82 -10.37 -8.39
C VAL A 101 0.37 -9.49 -8.69
N CYS A 102 0.28 -8.23 -8.28
CA CYS A 102 1.40 -7.31 -8.32
C CYS A 102 1.82 -7.00 -6.87
N ILE A 103 3.03 -7.39 -6.47
CA ILE A 103 3.57 -7.16 -5.12
C ILE A 103 4.41 -5.89 -5.12
N VAL A 104 4.02 -4.92 -4.29
CA VAL A 104 4.75 -3.65 -4.15
C VAL A 104 5.40 -3.57 -2.77
N GLY A 105 6.73 -3.68 -2.74
CA GLY A 105 7.52 -3.61 -1.51
C GLY A 105 7.49 -2.23 -0.87
N ASN A 106 7.83 -2.17 0.42
CA ASN A 106 7.75 -0.92 1.20
C ASN A 106 8.66 0.19 0.65
N GLY A 107 9.75 -0.16 -0.02
CA GLY A 107 10.67 0.80 -0.67
C GLY A 107 10.20 1.33 -2.03
N TYR A 108 9.10 0.81 -2.58
CA TYR A 108 8.61 1.13 -3.93
C TYR A 108 7.17 1.66 -3.93
N LYS A 109 6.61 1.98 -2.76
CA LYS A 109 5.22 2.42 -2.60
C LYS A 109 4.86 3.69 -3.37
N HIS A 110 5.82 4.56 -3.67
CA HIS A 110 5.64 5.74 -4.51
C HIS A 110 5.13 5.39 -5.93
N ARG A 111 5.40 4.18 -6.42
CA ARG A 111 4.94 3.70 -7.74
C ARG A 111 3.57 3.03 -7.70
N LEU A 112 3.00 2.80 -6.51
CA LEU A 112 1.83 1.94 -6.34
C LEU A 112 0.63 2.43 -7.17
N VAL A 113 0.38 3.74 -7.20
CA VAL A 113 -0.73 4.33 -7.95
C VAL A 113 -0.54 4.12 -9.45
N ASP A 114 0.66 4.34 -9.98
CA ASP A 114 0.97 4.12 -11.40
C ASP A 114 0.80 2.64 -11.77
N ILE A 115 1.23 1.73 -10.90
CA ILE A 115 1.06 0.29 -11.09
C ILE A 115 -0.43 -0.10 -11.02
N ALA A 116 -1.19 0.50 -10.12
CA ALA A 116 -2.63 0.28 -10.00
C ALA A 116 -3.38 0.66 -11.28
N LEU A 117 -3.02 1.78 -11.89
CA LEU A 117 -3.72 2.33 -13.05
C LEU A 117 -3.09 1.96 -14.40
N SER A 118 -2.00 1.19 -14.39
CA SER A 118 -1.33 0.71 -15.61
C SER A 118 -2.27 -0.12 -16.50
N GLU A 119 -2.18 0.04 -17.82
CA GLU A 119 -2.93 -0.79 -18.78
C GLU A 119 -2.24 -2.14 -19.07
N LYS A 120 -1.01 -2.34 -18.58
CA LYS A 120 -0.24 -3.58 -18.83
C LYS A 120 -0.90 -4.78 -18.17
N HIS A 121 -1.03 -5.89 -18.89
CA HIS A 121 -1.42 -7.15 -18.26
C HIS A 121 -0.37 -7.54 -17.21
N CYS A 122 -0.80 -7.89 -16.00
CA CYS A 122 0.08 -8.30 -14.89
C CYS A 122 -0.34 -9.72 -14.53
N ASP A 123 0.42 -10.73 -14.95
CA ASP A 123 0.26 -12.10 -14.45
C ASP A 123 0.92 -12.23 -13.08
N LEU A 124 2.16 -11.75 -13.00
CA LEU A 124 2.92 -11.59 -11.77
C LEU A 124 3.92 -10.45 -11.95
N GLU A 125 3.79 -9.39 -11.16
CA GLU A 125 4.76 -8.28 -11.17
C GLU A 125 5.26 -8.02 -9.75
N MET A 126 6.57 -7.92 -9.57
CA MET A 126 7.18 -7.71 -8.25
C MET A 126 8.04 -6.45 -8.26
N HIS A 127 7.54 -5.39 -7.64
CA HIS A 127 8.31 -4.18 -7.35
C HIS A 127 8.93 -4.31 -5.97
N MET A 128 9.90 -5.21 -5.90
CA MET A 128 10.66 -5.52 -4.71
C MET A 128 12.11 -5.13 -4.94
N GLY A 129 12.80 -4.86 -3.86
CA GLY A 129 14.23 -4.65 -3.83
C GLY A 129 14.69 -4.82 -2.40
N ASP A 130 15.99 -4.67 -2.18
CA ASP A 130 16.53 -4.74 -0.84
C ASP A 130 16.08 -3.52 -0.02
N ILE A 131 15.17 -3.76 0.93
CA ILE A 131 14.67 -2.74 1.84
C ILE A 131 15.74 -2.31 2.86
N GLY A 132 16.72 -3.18 3.14
CA GLY A 132 17.82 -2.92 4.05
C GLY A 132 18.81 -1.89 3.52
N SER A 133 19.01 -1.83 2.19
CA SER A 133 19.90 -0.87 1.53
C SER A 133 19.25 0.47 1.18
N LYS A 134 17.93 0.63 1.34
CA LYS A 134 17.28 1.94 1.15
C LYS A 134 17.84 2.94 2.16
N LYS A 135 18.21 4.12 1.68
CA LYS A 135 18.76 5.23 2.48
C LYS A 135 17.75 6.36 2.72
N GLU A 136 16.81 6.52 1.80
CA GLU A 136 15.80 7.58 1.85
C GLU A 136 14.41 7.03 2.17
N ILE A 137 13.59 7.85 2.83
CA ILE A 137 12.19 7.53 3.07
C ILE A 137 11.44 7.55 1.72
N CYS A 138 10.57 6.55 1.49
CA CYS A 138 9.75 6.55 0.28
C CYS A 138 8.79 7.74 0.31
N PRO A 139 8.82 8.63 -0.70
CA PRO A 139 7.94 9.80 -0.75
C PRO A 139 6.50 9.35 -0.97
N LEU A 140 5.60 9.83 -0.12
CA LEU A 140 4.18 9.49 -0.12
C LEU A 140 3.38 10.73 0.30
N PRO A 141 3.16 11.68 -0.63
CA PRO A 141 2.39 12.88 -0.34
C PRO A 141 0.93 12.51 -0.06
N VAL A 142 0.30 13.22 0.87
CA VAL A 142 -1.12 13.04 1.24
C VAL A 142 -1.81 14.38 1.08
N GLN A 143 -2.94 14.42 0.36
CA GLN A 143 -3.76 15.63 0.21
C GLN A 143 -4.81 15.72 1.32
N HIS A 144 -5.46 14.60 1.64
CA HIS A 144 -6.41 14.53 2.73
C HIS A 144 -6.51 13.10 3.29
N PHE A 145 -7.17 12.98 4.42
CA PHE A 145 -7.56 11.70 4.98
C PHE A 145 -9.02 11.38 4.61
N PRO A 146 -9.44 10.11 4.63
CA PRO A 146 -10.84 9.76 4.47
C PRO A 146 -11.74 10.47 5.50
N GLU A 147 -12.96 10.77 5.09
CA GLU A 147 -13.97 11.43 5.92
C GLU A 147 -14.18 10.73 7.28
N GLY A 148 -14.59 11.50 8.28
CA GLY A 148 -14.85 10.99 9.63
C GLY A 148 -13.61 10.89 10.54
N ARG A 149 -12.45 11.39 10.09
CA ARG A 149 -11.25 11.53 10.94
C ARG A 149 -11.08 12.95 11.43
N THR A 150 -10.80 13.09 12.72
CA THR A 150 -10.51 14.37 13.38
C THR A 150 -9.02 14.63 13.58
N ARG A 151 -8.15 13.69 13.21
CA ARG A 151 -6.69 13.78 13.39
C ARG A 151 -5.96 13.30 12.14
N ALA A 152 -5.05 14.13 11.67
CA ALA A 152 -4.07 13.76 10.65
C ALA A 152 -2.91 12.95 11.27
N PHE A 153 -2.30 12.08 10.47
CA PHE A 153 -1.03 11.46 10.80
C PHE A 153 0.05 12.01 9.88
N LEU A 154 1.27 12.09 10.38
CA LEU A 154 2.44 12.43 9.57
C LEU A 154 3.50 11.36 9.76
N LYS A 155 3.93 10.73 8.67
CA LYS A 155 5.02 9.77 8.70
C LYS A 155 6.36 10.50 8.63
N ILE A 156 6.93 10.84 9.79
CA ILE A 156 8.25 11.50 9.89
C ILE A 156 9.43 10.53 9.81
N GLN A 157 9.19 9.23 9.96
CA GLN A 157 10.22 8.19 9.91
C GLN A 157 9.63 6.89 9.36
N ASP A 158 10.44 6.11 8.66
CA ASP A 158 10.15 4.74 8.29
C ASP A 158 11.32 3.83 8.67
N GLY A 159 11.04 2.56 8.96
CA GLY A 159 12.04 1.60 9.45
C GLY A 159 12.51 1.86 10.90
N CYS A 160 13.43 1.02 11.36
CA CYS A 160 13.98 1.07 12.72
C CYS A 160 15.39 0.47 12.74
N ASN A 161 16.30 1.03 13.55
CA ASN A 161 17.65 0.50 13.77
C ASN A 161 17.72 -0.47 14.95
N ASN A 162 16.65 -0.58 15.74
CA ASN A 162 16.61 -1.48 16.88
C ASN A 162 16.19 -2.89 16.43
N PHE A 163 17.11 -3.84 16.57
CA PHE A 163 16.88 -5.26 16.31
C PHE A 163 16.38 -5.96 17.57
N CYS A 164 15.26 -5.50 18.10
CA CYS A 164 14.61 -6.17 19.22
C CYS A 164 14.24 -7.61 18.81
N SER A 165 14.47 -8.58 19.69
CA SER A 165 14.30 -10.01 19.41
C SER A 165 12.91 -10.40 18.87
N TYR A 166 11.88 -9.62 19.18
CA TYR A 166 10.49 -9.85 18.77
C TYR A 166 10.03 -9.00 17.57
N CYS A 167 10.82 -8.02 17.13
CA CYS A 167 10.35 -6.98 16.22
C CYS A 167 10.65 -7.29 14.75
N ILE A 168 9.59 -7.38 13.93
CA ILE A 168 9.72 -7.62 12.49
C ILE A 168 10.08 -6.36 11.68
N VAL A 169 10.01 -5.16 12.28
CA VAL A 169 10.11 -3.88 11.56
C VAL A 169 11.43 -3.71 10.81
N PRO A 170 12.63 -4.03 11.36
CA PRO A 170 13.88 -3.88 10.61
C PRO A 170 13.91 -4.71 9.32
N TYR A 171 13.22 -5.86 9.29
CA TYR A 171 13.13 -6.73 8.11
C TYR A 171 12.04 -6.28 7.14
N ALA A 172 10.89 -5.82 7.66
CA ALA A 172 9.78 -5.38 6.83
C ALA A 172 10.00 -3.99 6.23
N ARG A 173 10.64 -3.09 6.97
CA ARG A 173 10.77 -1.66 6.63
C ARG A 173 12.22 -1.21 6.57
N GLY A 174 13.20 -2.06 6.81
CA GLY A 174 14.63 -1.70 6.74
C GLY A 174 15.09 -0.83 7.91
N ARG A 175 16.30 -0.25 7.75
CA ARG A 175 16.89 0.70 8.72
C ARG A 175 16.06 1.97 8.86
N SER A 176 16.28 2.70 9.95
CA SER A 176 15.62 3.97 10.20
C SER A 176 15.98 5.00 9.13
N ARG A 177 14.95 5.65 8.58
CA ARG A 177 15.06 6.73 7.59
C ARG A 177 14.05 7.81 7.93
N SER A 178 14.55 9.01 8.19
CA SER A 178 13.71 10.15 8.55
C SER A 178 13.28 10.94 7.31
N LEU A 179 12.11 11.55 7.40
CA LEU A 179 11.66 12.56 6.47
C LEU A 179 12.47 13.85 6.70
N PRO A 180 13.00 14.52 5.67
CA PRO A 180 13.60 15.83 5.81
C PRO A 180 12.62 16.83 6.44
N VAL A 181 13.12 17.73 7.28
CA VAL A 181 12.29 18.70 8.03
C VAL A 181 11.44 19.55 7.09
N ASP A 182 12.01 20.05 6.00
CA ASP A 182 11.28 20.88 5.03
C ASP A 182 10.11 20.12 4.39
N ALA A 183 10.34 18.85 4.02
CA ALA A 183 9.29 17.99 3.49
C ALA A 183 8.20 17.69 4.55
N ALA A 184 8.58 17.56 5.82
CA ALA A 184 7.63 17.39 6.91
C ALA A 184 6.76 18.65 7.10
N LEU A 185 7.37 19.84 7.09
CA LEU A 185 6.67 21.12 7.20
C LEU A 185 5.72 21.37 6.02
N GLN A 186 6.17 21.07 4.80
CA GLN A 186 5.33 21.12 3.61
C GLN A 186 4.11 20.21 3.76
N GLN A 187 4.30 18.96 4.19
CA GLN A 187 3.19 18.03 4.37
C GLN A 187 2.23 18.46 5.49
N ILE A 188 2.72 19.08 6.57
CA ILE A 188 1.88 19.64 7.65
C ILE A 188 1.00 20.76 7.11
N SER A 189 1.54 21.65 6.27
CA SER A 189 0.78 22.78 5.72
C SER A 189 -0.43 22.36 4.87
N VAL A 190 -0.42 21.13 4.33
CA VAL A 190 -1.55 20.56 3.59
C VAL A 190 -2.70 20.13 4.52
N PHE A 191 -2.39 19.79 5.78
CA PHE A 191 -3.37 19.33 6.76
C PHE A 191 -3.93 20.44 7.66
N ALA A 192 -3.30 21.61 7.64
CA ALA A 192 -3.63 22.77 8.46
C ALA A 192 -4.78 23.57 7.81
#